data_AF-A0AAW8EZ04-F1
#
_entry.id   AF-A0AAW8EZ04-F1
#
_cell.length_a   1.000
_cell.length_b   1.000
_cell.length_c   1.000
_cell.angle_alpha   90.00
_cell.angle_beta   90.00
_cell.angle_gamma   90.00
#
_symmetry.space_group_name_H-M   'P 1'
#
loop_
_entity.id
_entity.type
_entity.pdbx_description
1 polymer ?
#
loop_
_entity_poly.entity_id
_entity_poly.type
_entity_poly.pdbx_seq_one_letter_code
_entity_poly.pdbx_strand_id
1 'polypeptide(L)'
;MASHTAHARAHGRPVLEVVADVTGALRSLLSQGVPVVAYNASYDFSLLAHEAMRHGVEPLSAPSPIIDPLVIDKAYDRYRPGKRTLEVVAAHYAVPLEGAHDASADAVAAGRVAQALARRFRMPETLEALHTQQIGWARSQAASLTEYFISIGRIEPEESLDGTWPVRRAQ
;
A
#
# COMPACT_ATOMS: atom_id res chain seq x y z
N MET A 1 -23.08 -15.11 -4.00
CA MET A 1 -21.89 -14.30 -4.32
C MET A 1 -20.77 -15.26 -4.68
N ALA A 2 -20.34 -15.29 -5.95
CA ALA A 2 -19.13 -16.03 -6.30
C ALA A 2 -17.94 -15.35 -5.61
N SER A 3 -17.12 -16.12 -4.90
CA SER A 3 -15.86 -15.62 -4.33
C SER A 3 -15.01 -14.98 -5.45
N HIS A 4 -14.33 -13.87 -5.17
CA HIS A 4 -13.39 -13.22 -6.10
C HIS A 4 -12.42 -14.21 -6.76
N THR A 5 -12.04 -15.27 -6.04
CA THR A 5 -11.20 -16.35 -6.56
C THR A 5 -11.88 -17.24 -7.61
N ALA A 6 -13.18 -17.47 -7.50
CA ALA A 6 -13.94 -18.24 -8.49
C ALA A 6 -14.13 -17.43 -9.79
N HIS A 7 -14.36 -16.11 -9.66
CA HIS A 7 -14.43 -15.21 -10.81
C HIS A 7 -13.08 -15.08 -11.51
N ALA A 8 -11.99 -14.88 -10.76
CA ALA A 8 -10.63 -14.83 -11.30
C ALA A 8 -10.22 -16.14 -12.01
N ARG A 9 -10.67 -17.31 -11.53
CA ARG A 9 -10.44 -18.59 -12.22
C ARG A 9 -11.22 -18.72 -13.54
N ALA A 10 -12.42 -18.15 -13.60
CA ALA A 10 -13.30 -18.27 -14.77
C ALA A 10 -13.01 -17.22 -15.86
N HIS A 11 -12.54 -16.02 -15.47
CA HIS A 11 -12.40 -14.87 -16.38
C HIS A 11 -11.01 -14.21 -16.31
N GLY A 12 -10.08 -14.78 -15.55
CA GLY A 12 -8.72 -14.25 -15.41
C GLY A 12 -7.86 -14.47 -16.64
N ARG A 13 -6.80 -13.66 -16.73
CA ARG A 13 -5.71 -13.82 -17.69
C ARG A 13 -4.57 -14.65 -17.08
N PRO A 14 -3.66 -15.22 -17.89
CA PRO A 14 -2.48 -15.91 -17.36
C PRO A 14 -1.67 -14.99 -16.43
N VAL A 15 -1.31 -15.50 -15.24
CA VAL A 15 -0.64 -14.71 -14.18
C VAL A 15 0.65 -14.07 -14.68
N LEU A 16 1.47 -14.82 -15.44
CA LEU A 16 2.70 -14.31 -16.05
C LEU A 16 2.44 -13.04 -16.88
N GLU A 17 1.42 -13.04 -17.74
CA GLU A 17 1.10 -11.89 -18.59
C GLU A 17 0.66 -10.70 -17.74
N VAL A 18 -0.21 -10.93 -16.76
CA VAL A 18 -0.70 -9.86 -15.87
C VAL A 18 0.44 -9.25 -15.07
N VAL A 19 1.32 -10.08 -14.51
CA VAL A 19 2.48 -9.62 -13.74
C VAL A 19 3.44 -8.83 -14.62
N ALA A 20 3.70 -9.30 -15.85
CA ALA A 20 4.54 -8.58 -16.81
C ALA A 20 3.92 -7.22 -17.21
N ASP A 21 2.63 -7.20 -17.55
CA ASP A 21 1.89 -6.00 -17.93
C ASP A 21 1.89 -4.96 -16.80
N VAL A 22 1.52 -5.37 -15.58
CA VAL A 22 1.46 -4.48 -14.41
C VAL A 22 2.86 -3.97 -14.04
N THR A 23 3.86 -4.85 -14.00
CA THR A 23 5.24 -4.45 -13.69
C THR A 23 5.78 -3.47 -14.74
N GLY A 24 5.53 -3.74 -16.03
CA GLY A 24 5.94 -2.87 -17.12
C GLY A 24 5.26 -1.50 -17.08
N ALA A 25 3.95 -1.46 -16.82
CA ALA A 25 3.19 -0.23 -16.69
C ALA A 25 3.67 0.62 -15.51
N LEU A 26 3.85 0.02 -14.34
CA LEU A 26 4.37 0.73 -13.16
C LEU A 26 5.79 1.25 -13.40
N ARG A 27 6.66 0.44 -14.01
CA ARG A 27 8.03 0.87 -14.36
C ARG A 27 8.01 2.09 -15.28
N SER A 28 7.14 2.07 -16.30
CA SER A 28 7.00 3.18 -17.25
C SER A 28 6.48 4.46 -16.60
N LEU A 29 5.50 4.36 -15.70
CA LEU A 29 4.97 5.51 -14.96
C LEU A 29 6.04 6.11 -14.04
N LEU A 30 6.72 5.28 -13.26
CA LEU A 30 7.74 5.73 -12.32
C LEU A 30 8.95 6.33 -13.04
N SER A 31 9.37 5.78 -14.20
CA SER A 31 10.48 6.36 -14.98
C SER A 31 10.15 7.71 -15.60
N GLN A 32 8.86 8.07 -15.69
CA GLN A 32 8.39 9.39 -16.12
C GLN A 32 8.15 10.34 -14.93
N GLY A 33 8.47 9.92 -13.70
CA GLY A 33 8.21 10.71 -12.49
C GLY A 33 6.73 10.76 -12.08
N VAL A 34 5.86 9.92 -12.66
CA VAL A 34 4.46 9.85 -12.28
C VAL A 34 4.34 9.02 -10.99
N PRO A 35 3.80 9.59 -9.89
CA PRO A 35 3.67 8.84 -8.64
C PRO A 35 2.62 7.74 -8.74
N VAL A 36 2.85 6.65 -8.02
CA VAL A 36 1.88 5.56 -7.88
C VAL A 36 1.27 5.60 -6.48
N VAL A 37 -0.06 5.54 -6.41
CA VAL A 37 -0.81 5.46 -5.14
C VAL A 37 -1.23 4.01 -4.89
N ALA A 38 -0.96 3.50 -3.70
CA ALA A 38 -1.44 2.18 -3.25
C ALA A 38 -1.77 2.22 -1.76
N TYR A 39 -2.95 1.74 -1.36
CA TYR A 39 -3.36 1.72 0.03
C TYR A 39 -2.80 0.48 0.72
N ASN A 40 -1.88 0.65 1.68
CA ASN A 40 -1.04 -0.44 2.20
C ASN A 40 -0.06 -0.97 1.14
N ALA A 41 0.69 -0.06 0.50
CA ALA A 41 1.62 -0.34 -0.59
C ALA A 41 2.61 -1.47 -0.27
N SER A 42 3.00 -1.63 1.01
CA SER A 42 3.86 -2.74 1.44
C SER A 42 3.33 -4.12 1.09
N TYR A 43 2.01 -4.29 1.02
CA TYR A 43 1.40 -5.55 0.62
C TYR A 43 1.47 -5.75 -0.90
N ASP A 44 0.93 -4.80 -1.67
CA ASP A 44 0.79 -4.93 -3.13
C ASP A 44 2.15 -5.02 -3.84
N PHE A 45 3.09 -4.15 -3.46
CA PHE A 45 4.42 -4.12 -4.07
C PHE A 45 5.26 -5.33 -3.70
N SER A 46 5.08 -5.88 -2.50
CA SER A 46 5.72 -7.14 -2.13
C SER A 46 5.12 -8.28 -2.93
N LEU A 47 3.80 -8.42 -2.97
CA LEU A 47 3.12 -9.46 -3.76
C LEU A 47 3.58 -9.42 -5.23
N LEU A 48 3.60 -8.24 -5.84
CA LEU A 48 4.03 -8.07 -7.22
C LEU A 48 5.50 -8.45 -7.41
N ALA A 49 6.40 -8.06 -6.50
CA ALA A 49 7.80 -8.44 -6.58
C ALA A 49 8.00 -9.96 -6.48
N HIS A 50 7.28 -10.65 -5.59
CA HIS A 50 7.34 -12.10 -5.45
C HIS A 50 6.82 -12.81 -6.69
N GLU A 51 5.67 -12.38 -7.22
CA GLU A 51 5.09 -12.98 -8.42
C GLU A 51 5.94 -12.69 -9.66
N ALA A 52 6.56 -11.51 -9.75
CA ALA A 52 7.52 -11.20 -10.81
C ALA A 52 8.71 -12.16 -10.78
N MET A 53 9.34 -12.33 -9.61
CA MET A 53 10.44 -13.28 -9.43
C MET A 53 10.02 -14.72 -9.75
N ARG A 54 8.86 -15.16 -9.24
CA ARG A 54 8.31 -16.50 -9.47
C ARG A 54 8.13 -16.81 -10.96
N HIS A 55 7.80 -15.80 -11.74
CA HIS A 55 7.49 -15.91 -13.16
C HIS A 55 8.63 -15.44 -14.08
N GLY A 56 9.81 -15.14 -13.55
CA GLY A 56 10.97 -14.72 -14.33
C GLY A 56 10.84 -13.32 -14.96
N VAL A 57 9.95 -12.48 -14.41
CA VAL A 57 9.81 -11.07 -14.75
C VAL A 57 10.72 -10.25 -13.83
N GLU A 58 11.48 -9.31 -14.40
CA GLU A 58 12.35 -8.42 -13.61
C GLU A 58 11.50 -7.54 -12.67
N PRO A 59 11.65 -7.65 -11.34
CA PRO A 59 10.86 -6.88 -10.39
C PRO A 59 11.21 -5.38 -10.43
N LEU A 60 10.34 -4.55 -9.84
CA LEU A 60 10.63 -3.13 -9.66
C LEU A 60 11.75 -2.96 -8.62
N SER A 61 12.90 -2.43 -9.04
CA SER A 61 14.01 -2.10 -8.13
C SER A 61 13.77 -0.72 -7.51
N ALA A 62 13.62 -0.68 -6.18
CA ALA A 62 13.42 0.54 -5.40
C ALA A 62 12.34 1.50 -5.98
N PRO A 63 11.08 1.06 -6.14
CA PRO A 63 10.05 1.85 -6.79
C PRO A 63 9.79 3.17 -6.04
N SER A 64 9.84 4.29 -6.77
CA SER A 64 9.66 5.64 -6.25
C SER A 64 9.26 6.62 -7.38
N PRO A 65 8.40 7.62 -7.13
CA PRO A 65 7.73 7.91 -5.87
C PRO A 65 6.42 7.11 -5.67
N ILE A 66 6.27 6.57 -4.47
CA ILE A 66 5.05 5.87 -3.99
C ILE A 66 4.34 6.71 -2.93
N ILE A 67 3.01 6.76 -3.00
CA ILE A 67 2.13 7.41 -2.02
C ILE A 67 1.22 6.34 -1.41
N ASP A 68 1.31 6.16 -0.10
CA ASP A 68 0.52 5.21 0.67
C ASP A 68 -0.36 5.97 1.68
N PRO A 69 -1.66 6.15 1.35
CA PRO A 69 -2.57 6.88 2.21
C PRO A 69 -2.69 6.29 3.62
N LEU A 70 -2.49 4.98 3.80
CA LEU A 70 -2.53 4.35 5.11
C LEU A 70 -1.37 4.82 5.99
N VAL A 71 -0.16 4.88 5.44
CA VAL A 71 1.04 5.34 6.15
C VAL A 71 0.92 6.83 6.47
N ILE A 72 0.47 7.64 5.51
CA ILE A 72 0.28 9.09 5.67
C ILE A 72 -0.79 9.38 6.72
N ASP A 73 -1.95 8.74 6.63
CA ASP A 73 -3.06 8.89 7.59
C ASP A 73 -2.57 8.59 9.01
N LYS A 74 -1.81 7.51 9.20
CA LYS A 74 -1.23 7.13 10.52
C LYS A 74 -0.21 8.13 11.04
N ALA A 75 0.53 8.78 10.17
CA ALA A 75 1.53 9.77 10.55
C ALA A 75 0.87 11.10 10.96
N TYR A 76 -0.05 11.62 10.14
CA TYR A 76 -0.65 12.94 10.34
C TYR A 76 -1.84 12.94 11.30
N ASP A 77 -2.65 11.89 11.29
CA ASP A 77 -3.83 11.76 12.16
C ASP A 77 -3.59 10.72 13.25
N ARG A 78 -2.40 10.75 13.88
CA ARG A 78 -1.86 9.68 14.74
C ARG A 78 -2.80 9.24 15.87
N TYR A 79 -3.50 10.18 16.49
CA TYR A 79 -4.31 9.93 17.69
C TYR A 79 -5.78 9.59 17.38
N ARG A 80 -6.18 9.49 16.11
CA ARG A 80 -7.54 9.08 15.76
C ARG A 80 -7.82 7.66 16.24
N PRO A 81 -8.92 7.43 16.98
CA PRO A 81 -9.35 6.09 17.35
C PRO A 81 -9.93 5.32 16.15
N GLY A 82 -9.92 3.99 16.25
CA GLY A 82 -10.61 3.12 15.30
C GLY A 82 -9.72 2.51 14.21
N LYS A 83 -10.36 1.72 13.34
CA LYS A 83 -9.68 0.99 12.27
C LYS A 83 -9.20 1.95 11.17
N ARG A 84 -8.26 1.45 10.36
CA ARG A 84 -7.72 2.15 9.18
C ARG A 84 -7.79 1.28 7.94
N THR A 85 -8.90 0.59 7.74
CA THR A 85 -9.19 -0.01 6.43
C THR A 85 -9.50 1.11 5.43
N LEU A 86 -9.31 0.85 4.13
CA LEU A 86 -9.57 1.85 3.08
C LEU A 86 -10.98 2.43 3.20
N GLU A 87 -11.99 1.58 3.40
CA GLU A 87 -13.38 1.98 3.61
C GLU A 87 -13.55 2.98 4.77
N VAL A 88 -12.98 2.67 5.94
CA VAL A 88 -13.09 3.53 7.13
C VAL A 88 -12.37 4.85 6.90
N VAL A 89 -11.20 4.84 6.27
CA VAL A 89 -10.43 6.06 5.99
C VAL A 89 -11.10 6.89 4.91
N ALA A 90 -11.65 6.26 3.87
CA ALA A 90 -12.42 6.95 2.84
C ALA A 90 -13.62 7.66 3.44
N ALA A 91 -14.42 6.97 4.27
CA ALA A 91 -15.54 7.58 4.99
C ALA A 91 -15.09 8.74 5.90
N HIS A 92 -14.00 8.55 6.66
CA HIS A 92 -13.44 9.58 7.55
C HIS A 92 -13.06 10.87 6.81
N TYR A 93 -12.52 10.76 5.59
CA TYR A 93 -12.16 11.90 4.76
C TYR A 93 -13.24 12.28 3.73
N ALA A 94 -14.49 11.80 3.90
CA ALA A 94 -15.62 12.08 3.02
C ALA A 94 -15.36 11.74 1.53
N VAL A 95 -14.59 10.68 1.29
CA VAL A 95 -14.34 10.11 -0.04
C VAL A 95 -15.37 9.01 -0.32
N PRO A 96 -16.15 9.11 -1.41
CA PRO A 96 -17.05 8.04 -1.81
C PRO A 96 -16.28 6.78 -2.21
N LEU A 97 -16.68 5.65 -1.63
CA LEU A 97 -16.28 4.30 -2.01
C LEU A 97 -17.55 3.46 -2.19
N GLU A 98 -18.05 3.42 -3.43
CA GLU A 98 -19.16 2.57 -3.82
C GLU A 98 -18.59 1.27 -4.39
N GLY A 99 -19.10 0.11 -3.96
CA GLY A 99 -18.60 -1.19 -4.44
C GLY A 99 -17.24 -1.59 -3.85
N ALA A 100 -17.04 -1.37 -2.54
CA ALA A 100 -15.86 -1.86 -1.83
C ALA A 100 -15.60 -3.35 -2.15
N HIS A 101 -14.31 -3.70 -2.27
CA HIS A 101 -13.79 -5.01 -2.70
C HIS A 101 -13.70 -5.25 -4.21
N ASP A 102 -14.03 -4.28 -5.06
CA ASP A 102 -13.54 -4.25 -6.45
C ASP A 102 -12.19 -3.51 -6.53
N ALA A 103 -11.19 -4.15 -7.13
CA ALA A 103 -9.82 -3.62 -7.17
C ALA A 103 -9.73 -2.25 -7.87
N SER A 104 -10.58 -2.01 -8.88
CA SER A 104 -10.59 -0.73 -9.60
C SER A 104 -11.23 0.37 -8.74
N ALA A 105 -12.36 0.08 -8.09
CA ALA A 105 -13.00 0.99 -7.15
C ALA A 105 -12.07 1.35 -5.98
N ASP A 106 -11.38 0.36 -5.40
CA ASP A 106 -10.44 0.55 -4.30
C ASP A 106 -9.23 1.40 -4.72
N ALA A 107 -8.68 1.18 -5.92
CA ALA A 107 -7.59 2.01 -6.46
C ALA A 107 -7.99 3.48 -6.64
N VAL A 108 -9.20 3.72 -7.18
CA VAL A 108 -9.74 5.09 -7.32
C VAL A 108 -9.94 5.75 -5.96
N ALA A 109 -10.49 5.02 -4.98
CA ALA A 109 -10.68 5.54 -3.64
C ALA A 109 -9.35 5.82 -2.94
N ALA A 110 -8.34 4.94 -3.07
CA ALA A 110 -7.00 5.18 -2.53
C ALA A 110 -6.39 6.49 -3.08
N GLY A 111 -6.50 6.72 -4.39
CA GLY A 111 -6.10 7.97 -5.03
C GLY A 111 -6.84 9.20 -4.49
N ARG A 112 -8.16 9.09 -4.32
CA ARG A 112 -9.00 10.17 -3.76
C ARG A 112 -8.69 10.45 -2.29
N VAL A 113 -8.38 9.42 -1.49
CA VAL A 113 -7.94 9.56 -0.10
C VAL A 113 -6.58 10.27 -0.04
N ALA A 114 -5.61 9.90 -0.89
CA ALA A 114 -4.34 10.63 -0.99
C ALA A 114 -4.56 12.14 -1.26
N GLN A 115 -5.46 12.46 -2.19
CA GLN A 115 -5.81 13.86 -2.47
C GLN A 115 -6.49 14.55 -1.29
N ALA A 116 -7.40 13.87 -0.58
CA ALA A 116 -8.07 14.42 0.59
C ALA A 116 -7.08 14.71 1.74
N LEU A 117 -6.15 13.80 1.99
CA LEU A 117 -5.05 13.99 2.94
C LEU A 117 -4.19 15.20 2.55
N ALA A 118 -3.83 15.33 1.27
CA ALA A 118 -3.02 16.45 0.78
C ALA A 118 -3.71 17.81 0.87
N ARG A 119 -5.06 17.86 0.79
CA ARG A 119 -5.83 19.08 1.05
C ARG A 119 -5.95 19.39 2.55
N ARG A 120 -5.97 18.37 3.39
CA ARG A 120 -6.21 18.49 4.83
C ARG A 120 -4.95 18.86 5.61
N PHE A 121 -3.81 18.32 5.23
CA PHE A 121 -2.54 18.48 5.96
C PHE A 121 -1.48 19.13 5.07
N ARG A 122 -0.53 19.82 5.70
CA ARG A 122 0.64 20.37 5.01
C ARG A 122 1.60 19.23 4.66
N MET A 123 1.59 18.82 3.41
CA MET A 123 2.50 17.80 2.88
C MET A 123 3.91 18.36 2.66
N PRO A 124 4.92 17.48 2.56
CA PRO A 124 6.25 17.85 2.07
C PRO A 124 6.18 18.49 0.68
N GLU A 125 7.15 19.34 0.36
CA GLU A 125 7.16 20.13 -0.88
C GLU A 125 7.32 19.26 -2.14
N THR A 126 7.94 18.08 -2.03
CA THR A 126 8.16 17.18 -3.16
C THR A 126 7.66 15.76 -2.85
N LEU A 127 7.36 15.02 -3.92
CA LEU A 127 6.90 13.64 -3.84
C LEU A 127 8.00 12.70 -3.35
N GLU A 128 9.26 12.99 -3.68
CA GLU A 128 10.43 12.25 -3.21
C GLU A 128 10.63 12.44 -1.70
N ALA A 129 10.40 13.66 -1.19
CA ALA A 129 10.44 13.94 0.23
C ALA A 129 9.30 13.21 0.96
N LEU A 130 8.09 13.22 0.40
CA LEU A 130 6.96 12.47 0.94
C LEU A 130 7.22 10.94 0.94
N HIS A 131 7.77 10.39 -0.15
CA HIS A 131 8.17 8.98 -0.21
C HIS A 131 9.22 8.64 0.86
N THR A 132 10.24 9.48 1.00
CA THR A 132 11.31 9.29 2.00
C THR A 132 10.76 9.31 3.43
N GLN A 133 9.84 10.23 3.73
CA GLN A 133 9.20 10.28 5.05
C GLN A 133 8.35 9.04 5.34
N GLN A 134 7.63 8.53 4.33
CA GLN A 134 6.83 7.30 4.47
C GLN A 134 7.68 6.08 4.84
N ILE A 135 8.92 5.97 4.34
CA ILE A 135 9.85 4.92 4.77
C ILE A 135 10.09 4.99 6.29
N GLY A 136 10.36 6.18 6.82
CA GLY A 136 10.56 6.40 8.25
C GLY A 136 9.29 6.13 9.06
N TRP A 137 8.15 6.63 8.60
CA TRP A 137 6.86 6.43 9.26
C TRP A 137 6.45 4.96 9.29
N ALA A 138 6.63 4.21 8.20
CA ALA A 138 6.32 2.78 8.17
C ALA A 138 7.14 2.01 9.21
N ARG A 139 8.44 2.31 9.33
CA ARG A 139 9.30 1.71 10.37
C ARG A 139 8.82 2.04 11.78
N SER A 140 8.55 3.31 12.07
CA SER A 140 8.06 3.73 13.39
C SER A 140 6.70 3.11 13.72
N GLN A 141 5.80 3.02 12.73
CA GLN A 141 4.48 2.40 12.91
C GLN A 141 4.58 0.91 13.18
N ALA A 142 5.48 0.19 12.51
CA ALA A 142 5.74 -1.22 12.76
C ALA A 142 6.33 -1.46 14.15
N ALA A 143 7.28 -0.61 14.59
CA ALA A 143 7.87 -0.68 15.93
C ALA A 143 6.81 -0.45 17.03
N SER A 144 6.01 0.61 16.94
CA SER A 144 4.94 0.85 17.93
C SER A 144 3.88 -0.26 17.95
N LEU A 145 3.57 -0.86 16.80
CA LEU A 145 2.64 -1.98 16.74
C LEU A 145 3.25 -3.27 17.32
N THR A 146 4.56 -3.47 17.16
CA THR A 146 5.32 -4.56 17.79
C THR A 146 5.27 -4.45 19.30
N GLU A 147 5.60 -3.27 19.85
CA GLU A 147 5.53 -3.00 21.30
C GLU A 147 4.12 -3.28 21.85
N TYR A 148 3.09 -2.84 21.12
CA TYR A 148 1.70 -3.10 21.50
C TYR A 148 1.38 -4.61 21.47
N PHE A 149 1.79 -5.34 20.43
CA PHE A 149 1.55 -6.79 20.33
C PHE A 149 2.27 -7.58 21.41
N ILE A 150 3.49 -7.21 21.77
CA ILE A 150 4.20 -7.78 22.93
C ILE A 150 3.42 -7.49 24.22
N SER A 151 2.97 -6.25 24.42
CA SER A 151 2.27 -5.85 25.64
C SER A 151 0.96 -6.61 25.90
N ILE A 152 0.32 -7.13 24.84
CA ILE A 152 -0.91 -7.92 24.93
C ILE A 152 -0.66 -9.44 24.75
N GLY A 153 0.61 -9.87 24.68
CA GLY A 153 1.00 -11.28 24.54
C GLY A 153 0.65 -11.91 23.18
N ARG A 154 0.61 -11.12 22.10
CA ARG A 154 0.30 -11.60 20.74
C ARG A 154 1.52 -12.14 20.00
N ILE A 155 2.71 -11.66 20.31
CA ILE A 155 4.01 -12.10 19.77
C ILE A 155 5.04 -12.10 20.90
N GLU A 156 6.11 -12.87 20.76
CA GLU A 156 7.18 -12.94 21.76
C GLU A 156 8.05 -11.66 21.80
N PRO A 157 8.70 -11.33 22.93
CA PRO A 157 9.52 -10.13 23.07
C PRO A 157 10.69 -9.99 22.06
N GLU A 158 11.18 -11.12 21.54
CA GLU A 158 12.22 -11.19 20.51
C GLU A 158 11.68 -11.03 19.08
N GLU A 159 10.37 -11.13 18.87
CA GLU A 159 9.75 -10.95 17.56
C GLU A 159 9.56 -9.48 17.22
N SER A 160 9.56 -9.17 15.91
CA SER A 160 9.25 -7.83 15.44
C SER A 160 8.48 -7.86 14.12
N LEU A 161 7.58 -6.89 13.95
CA LEU A 161 6.88 -6.70 12.69
C LEU A 161 7.81 -6.02 11.68
N ASP A 162 7.82 -6.54 10.44
CA ASP A 162 8.60 -5.95 9.36
C ASP A 162 8.12 -4.54 9.00
N GLY A 163 8.97 -3.55 9.28
CA GLY A 163 8.76 -2.14 8.95
C GLY A 163 9.28 -1.73 7.57
N THR A 164 9.70 -2.68 6.73
CA THR A 164 10.18 -2.42 5.37
C THR A 164 9.01 -1.97 4.48
N TRP A 165 9.26 -0.90 3.72
CA TRP A 165 8.32 -0.28 2.81
C TRP A 165 9.09 0.38 1.65
N PRO A 166 8.55 0.40 0.41
CA PRO A 166 7.28 -0.19 -0.02
C PRO A 166 7.38 -1.67 -0.41
N VAL A 167 8.57 -2.25 -0.52
CA VAL A 167 8.76 -3.67 -0.88
C VAL A 167 9.40 -4.40 0.28
N ARG A 168 8.70 -5.37 0.86
CA ARG A 168 9.24 -6.30 1.86
C ARG A 168 9.97 -7.43 1.14
N ARG A 169 11.05 -7.92 1.73
CA ARG A 169 11.77 -9.08 1.21
C ARG A 169 10.94 -10.34 1.43
N ALA A 170 11.07 -11.30 0.53
CA ALA A 170 10.63 -12.67 0.78
C ALA A 170 11.34 -13.18 2.04
N GLN A 171 10.56 -13.66 3.01
CA GLN A 171 11.06 -14.45 4.13
C GLN A 171 11.15 -15.92 3.71
#